data_AF-A0A178ZQZ0-F1
#
_entry.id   AF-A0A178ZQZ0-F1
#
_cell.length_a   1.000
_cell.length_b   1.000
_cell.length_c   1.000
_cell.angle_alpha   90.00
_cell.angle_beta   90.00
_cell.angle_gamma   90.00
#
_symmetry.space_group_name_H-M   'P 1'
#
loop_
_entity.id
_entity.type
_entity.pdbx_description
1 polymer ?
#
loop_
_entity_poly.entity_id
_entity_poly.type
_entity_poly.pdbx_seq_one_letter_code
_entity_poly.pdbx_strand_id
1 'polypeptide(L)'
;MAADMTKVTGDESSADDKPDLDVLKSEMAIHAGTILKRSLRDNSTAHPEINDFIRGVFWNDDPECKLFKDDNASNNLDYSSGTEWGISYKFGGFTRPELIHRSHYGDLQWLHAMALGMDQPAATKASILQWIEIMYSVATGVLSPDTPLVNTELSRWFDNPAHYATVGELLTHRHPSPAFIPHRALGSCFHVIQDSYAIGHTSREKLPNAPAGEADRWGAVLNFHSYGGQVEDQHKHFDHSSDDLSHIDLRNPNSWNGLLGCREGLDKCITLANFWHRKAPWKEVYHCLDDTVFAVSPNATTSNNIIQY
;
A
#
# COMPACT_ATOMS: atom_id res chain seq x y z
N MET A 1 32.86 -38.46 41.56
CA MET A 1 32.46 -39.44 40.54
C MET A 1 31.12 -39.00 39.99
N ALA A 2 31.03 -39.04 38.67
CA ALA A 2 29.90 -38.62 37.84
C ALA A 2 28.74 -39.63 37.87
N ALA A 3 27.70 -39.27 37.08
CA ALA A 3 26.73 -40.14 36.39
C ALA A 3 25.46 -40.53 37.17
N ASP A 4 24.26 -40.61 36.59
CA ASP A 4 23.70 -40.15 35.30
C ASP A 4 22.17 -40.44 35.29
N MET A 5 21.45 -39.63 34.51
CA MET A 5 20.31 -39.90 33.62
C MET A 5 18.92 -40.50 34.01
N THR A 6 17.93 -39.90 33.31
CA THR A 6 16.52 -40.26 32.97
C THR A 6 15.43 -39.90 33.99
N LYS A 7 14.27 -39.29 33.63
CA LYS A 7 13.56 -39.20 32.33
C LYS A 7 12.54 -38.02 32.31
N VAL A 8 12.26 -37.59 31.09
CA VAL A 8 11.39 -36.51 30.55
C VAL A 8 9.88 -36.71 30.76
N THR A 9 9.12 -35.60 30.89
CA THR A 9 7.82 -35.21 30.24
C THR A 9 7.18 -34.09 31.08
N GLY A 10 6.55 -33.02 30.55
CA GLY A 10 6.16 -32.69 29.19
C GLY A 10 6.02 -31.17 29.02
N ASP A 11 6.02 -30.81 27.75
CA ASP A 11 5.86 -29.48 27.15
C ASP A 11 4.37 -29.20 26.97
N GLU A 12 3.88 -28.04 27.40
CA GLU A 12 2.60 -27.48 26.96
C GLU A 12 2.85 -26.06 26.47
N SER A 13 3.13 -25.96 25.16
CA SER A 13 2.97 -24.74 24.38
C SER A 13 1.61 -24.78 23.69
N SER A 14 0.71 -23.84 23.99
CA SER A 14 -0.33 -23.39 23.06
C SER A 14 -1.10 -22.16 23.59
N ALA A 15 -0.85 -21.00 23.00
CA ALA A 15 -1.86 -20.00 22.66
C ALA A 15 -1.29 -19.09 21.56
N ASP A 16 -2.05 -18.95 20.47
CA ASP A 16 -1.77 -18.20 19.24
C ASP A 16 -1.32 -16.74 19.51
N ASP A 17 -0.04 -16.43 19.29
CA ASP A 17 0.47 -15.07 19.05
C ASP A 17 0.19 -14.71 17.58
N LYS A 18 -1.05 -14.34 17.24
CA LYS A 18 -1.39 -13.74 15.95
C LYS A 18 -1.70 -12.25 16.15
N PRO A 19 -1.22 -11.35 15.27
CA PRO A 19 -1.53 -9.94 15.38
C PRO A 19 -3.04 -9.72 15.29
N ASP A 20 -3.58 -9.02 16.29
CA ASP A 20 -5.00 -8.73 16.42
C ASP A 20 -5.48 -7.88 15.22
N LEU A 21 -6.51 -8.37 14.54
CA LEU A 21 -7.13 -7.70 13.39
C LEU A 21 -7.60 -6.28 13.75
N ASP A 22 -7.91 -6.02 15.02
CA ASP A 22 -8.31 -4.69 15.49
C ASP A 22 -7.13 -3.72 15.60
N VAL A 23 -5.92 -4.21 15.91
CA VAL A 23 -4.69 -3.42 15.83
C VAL A 23 -4.37 -3.07 14.37
N LEU A 24 -4.49 -4.06 13.47
CA LEU A 24 -4.29 -3.85 12.04
C LEU A 24 -5.27 -2.80 11.47
N LYS A 25 -6.56 -2.86 11.83
CA LYS A 25 -7.57 -1.84 11.42
C LYS A 25 -7.22 -0.43 11.90
N SER A 26 -6.63 -0.29 13.08
CA SER A 26 -6.24 1.02 13.63
C SER A 26 -4.98 1.60 12.97
N GLU A 27 -4.04 0.75 12.55
CA GLU A 27 -2.80 1.16 11.87
C GLU A 27 -2.99 1.33 10.35
N MET A 28 -3.97 0.66 9.75
CA MET A 28 -4.33 0.77 8.32
C MET A 28 -5.09 2.05 7.95
N ALA A 29 -5.55 2.82 8.93
CA ALA A 29 -6.34 4.02 8.69
C ALA A 29 -5.61 5.03 7.80
N ILE A 30 -4.30 4.95 7.69
CA ILE A 30 -3.41 6.06 7.42
C ILE A 30 -3.30 6.40 5.92
N HIS A 31 -3.86 7.55 5.52
CA HIS A 31 -3.55 8.18 4.23
C HIS A 31 -2.46 9.25 4.41
N ALA A 32 -1.56 9.26 3.42
CA ALA A 32 -0.48 10.19 3.13
C ALA A 32 0.30 10.83 4.28
N GLY A 33 1.56 10.38 4.42
CA GLY A 33 2.72 11.10 4.99
C GLY A 33 2.60 11.72 6.39
N THR A 34 1.65 12.63 6.62
CA THR A 34 1.48 13.47 7.80
C THR A 34 0.75 12.76 8.94
N ILE A 35 -0.32 12.01 8.64
CA ILE A 35 -1.07 11.24 9.66
C ILE A 35 -0.20 10.07 10.19
N LEU A 36 0.59 9.46 9.30
CA LEU A 36 1.51 8.35 9.58
C LEU A 36 2.68 8.76 10.49
N LYS A 37 3.29 9.92 10.21
CA LYS A 37 4.36 10.50 11.04
C LYS A 37 3.92 10.74 12.49
N ARG A 38 2.62 10.94 12.75
CA ARG A 38 2.07 11.18 14.09
C ARG A 38 1.73 9.87 14.82
N SER A 39 1.07 8.91 14.17
CA SER A 39 0.76 7.59 14.77
C SER A 39 1.99 6.91 15.36
N LEU A 40 3.08 6.90 14.58
CA LEU A 40 4.27 6.10 14.88
C LEU A 40 5.21 6.78 15.87
N ARG A 41 5.07 8.10 16.06
CA ARG A 41 5.75 8.83 17.14
C ARG A 41 5.18 8.46 18.51
N ASP A 42 3.90 8.10 18.56
CA ASP A 42 3.18 7.77 19.79
C ASP A 42 3.14 6.26 20.08
N ASN A 43 3.58 5.39 19.15
CA ASN A 43 3.44 3.93 19.25
C ASN A 43 4.74 3.15 18.95
N SER A 44 5.87 3.57 19.53
CA SER A 44 7.21 2.97 19.34
C SER A 44 7.40 1.53 19.86
N THR A 45 6.32 0.80 20.14
CA THR A 45 6.30 -0.55 20.71
C THR A 45 5.46 -1.56 19.91
N ALA A 46 4.99 -1.19 18.70
CA ALA A 46 4.26 -2.11 17.84
C ALA A 46 5.09 -3.37 17.50
N HIS A 47 4.44 -4.54 17.53
CA HIS A 47 5.06 -5.84 17.25
C HIS A 47 5.80 -5.79 15.89
N PRO A 48 6.99 -6.41 15.74
CA PRO A 48 7.76 -6.37 14.49
C PRO A 48 6.95 -6.73 13.22
N GLU A 49 5.93 -7.56 13.37
CA GLU A 49 5.01 -7.94 12.29
C GLU A 49 4.10 -6.81 11.80
N ILE A 50 3.69 -5.89 12.68
CA ILE A 50 2.84 -4.74 12.34
C ILE A 50 3.64 -3.74 11.49
N ASN A 51 4.93 -3.59 11.82
CA ASN A 51 5.83 -2.68 11.12
C ASN A 51 5.99 -3.04 9.64
N ASP A 52 5.88 -4.32 9.27
CA ASP A 52 5.94 -4.71 7.87
C ASP A 52 4.66 -4.39 7.07
N PHE A 53 3.48 -4.32 7.69
CA PHE A 53 2.31 -3.75 7.01
C PHE A 53 2.56 -2.29 6.65
N ILE A 54 3.12 -1.53 7.59
CA ILE A 54 3.43 -0.11 7.40
C ILE A 54 4.50 0.06 6.32
N ARG A 55 5.60 -0.70 6.38
CA ARG A 55 6.60 -0.77 5.30
C ARG A 55 5.96 -1.10 3.95
N GLY A 56 4.96 -1.98 3.95
CA GLY A 56 4.20 -2.34 2.76
C GLY A 56 3.40 -1.18 2.20
N VAL A 57 2.70 -0.43 3.05
CA VAL A 57 1.99 0.79 2.66
C VAL A 57 2.97 1.76 1.99
N PHE A 58 4.13 2.03 2.60
CA PHE A 58 5.14 2.90 2.01
C PHE A 58 5.82 2.36 0.74
N TRP A 59 5.76 1.07 0.46
CA TRP A 59 6.59 0.46 -0.57
C TRP A 59 6.29 1.03 -1.97
N ASN A 60 5.06 1.41 -2.26
CA ASN A 60 4.70 1.99 -3.56
C ASN A 60 5.33 3.39 -3.76
N ASP A 61 5.39 4.20 -2.70
CA ASP A 61 6.11 5.48 -2.66
C ASP A 61 7.63 5.31 -2.57
N ASP A 62 8.11 4.18 -2.07
CA ASP A 62 9.52 3.90 -1.83
C ASP A 62 9.91 2.47 -2.21
N PRO A 63 9.80 2.10 -3.51
CA PRO A 63 10.10 0.75 -3.97
C PRO A 63 11.59 0.39 -3.87
N GLU A 64 12.43 1.37 -3.56
CA GLU A 64 13.87 1.21 -3.32
C GLU A 64 14.22 1.25 -1.81
N CYS A 65 13.22 1.29 -0.92
CA CYS A 65 13.38 1.26 0.55
C CYS A 65 14.30 2.38 1.13
N LYS A 66 14.43 3.53 0.46
CA LYS A 66 15.32 4.65 0.85
C LYS A 66 14.79 5.53 1.98
N LEU A 67 13.52 5.41 2.37
CA LEU A 67 12.92 6.18 3.48
C LEU A 67 13.23 5.59 4.85
N PHE A 68 13.77 4.37 4.90
CA PHE A 68 14.06 3.66 6.14
C PHE A 68 15.56 3.42 6.32
N LYS A 69 15.99 3.23 7.57
CA LYS A 69 17.29 2.68 7.90
C LYS A 69 17.18 1.15 7.97
N ASP A 70 18.17 0.47 7.42
CA ASP A 70 18.14 -0.99 7.25
C ASP A 70 19.05 -1.75 8.22
N ASP A 71 19.53 -1.07 9.26
CA ASP A 71 20.61 -1.54 10.12
C ASP A 71 20.15 -2.27 11.40
N ASN A 72 18.83 -2.39 11.66
CA ASN A 72 18.36 -3.01 12.88
C ASN A 72 17.11 -3.90 12.73
N ALA A 73 17.30 -5.21 12.90
CA ALA A 73 16.25 -6.22 12.98
C ALA A 73 15.21 -5.99 14.09
N SER A 74 15.53 -5.17 15.11
CA SER A 74 14.62 -4.87 16.23
C SER A 74 13.75 -3.61 16.02
N ASN A 75 14.07 -2.76 15.04
CA ASN A 75 13.25 -1.60 14.71
C ASN A 75 13.19 -1.37 13.19
N ASN A 76 12.22 -2.03 12.56
CA ASN A 76 11.95 -1.95 11.13
C ASN A 76 11.14 -0.69 10.74
N LEU A 77 11.17 0.38 11.55
CA LEU A 77 10.55 1.68 11.24
C LEU A 77 11.49 2.85 11.52
N ASP A 78 12.79 2.61 11.73
CA ASP A 78 13.72 3.73 11.81
C ASP A 78 13.78 4.44 10.46
N TYR A 79 13.51 5.74 10.44
CA TYR A 79 13.46 6.53 9.21
C TYR A 79 14.86 7.06 8.86
N SER A 80 15.16 7.07 7.57
CA SER A 80 16.33 7.77 7.03
C SER A 80 16.08 9.28 7.02
N SER A 81 17.07 10.05 6.54
CA SER A 81 16.84 11.49 6.30
C SER A 81 15.92 11.76 5.10
N GLY A 82 15.61 10.75 4.28
CA GLY A 82 14.86 10.87 3.04
C GLY A 82 15.62 11.59 1.92
N THR A 83 16.91 11.92 2.12
CA THR A 83 17.70 12.68 1.13
C THR A 83 17.89 11.88 -0.17
N GLU A 84 18.27 10.61 -0.06
CA GLU A 84 18.46 9.74 -1.23
C GLU A 84 17.16 9.47 -1.97
N TRP A 85 16.07 9.23 -1.22
CA TRP A 85 14.73 9.14 -1.76
C TRP A 85 14.37 10.41 -2.55
N GLY A 86 14.59 11.59 -1.97
CA GLY A 86 14.28 12.87 -2.62
C GLY A 86 15.12 13.14 -3.88
N ILE A 87 16.36 12.65 -3.92
CA ILE A 87 17.19 12.71 -5.13
C ILE A 87 16.60 11.80 -6.22
N SER A 88 16.28 10.54 -5.90
CA SER A 88 15.67 9.61 -6.85
C SER A 88 14.30 10.07 -7.34
N TYR A 89 13.47 10.60 -6.44
CA TYR A 89 12.18 11.20 -6.78
C TYR A 89 12.34 12.33 -7.80
N LYS A 90 13.21 13.31 -7.54
CA LYS A 90 13.34 14.51 -8.39
C LYS A 90 14.16 14.32 -9.67
N PHE A 91 15.20 13.48 -9.60
CA PHE A 91 16.25 13.41 -10.61
C PHE A 91 16.49 12.00 -11.15
N GLY A 92 15.69 11.02 -10.74
CA GLY A 92 15.74 9.68 -11.30
C GLY A 92 15.36 9.63 -12.78
N GLY A 93 15.57 8.48 -13.39
CA GLY A 93 15.28 8.24 -14.80
C GLY A 93 13.94 7.56 -15.04
N PHE A 94 13.48 7.57 -16.29
CA PHE A 94 12.38 6.72 -16.75
C PHE A 94 12.84 5.31 -17.15
N THR A 95 14.11 4.98 -16.88
CA THR A 95 14.73 3.70 -17.20
C THR A 95 15.20 3.01 -15.91
N ARG A 96 15.64 1.76 -16.01
CA ARG A 96 15.84 0.87 -14.85
C ARG A 96 17.20 1.08 -14.20
N PRO A 97 17.31 0.91 -12.86
CA PRO A 97 16.31 0.44 -11.90
C PRO A 97 15.62 1.57 -11.11
N GLU A 98 15.45 2.76 -11.71
CA GLU A 98 14.92 3.98 -11.05
C GLU A 98 13.42 3.85 -10.73
N LEU A 99 13.07 2.93 -9.81
CA LEU A 99 11.70 2.57 -9.48
C LEU A 99 10.96 3.72 -8.80
N ILE A 100 11.62 4.49 -7.93
CA ILE A 100 10.97 5.65 -7.28
C ILE A 100 10.52 6.64 -8.36
N HIS A 101 11.38 7.00 -9.31
CA HIS A 101 10.99 7.95 -10.35
C HIS A 101 9.94 7.37 -11.29
N ARG A 102 10.05 6.08 -11.65
CA ARG A 102 9.08 5.40 -12.50
C ARG A 102 7.71 5.24 -11.85
N SER A 103 7.62 5.02 -10.54
CA SER A 103 6.34 4.91 -9.84
C SER A 103 5.63 6.25 -9.75
N HIS A 104 6.33 7.37 -9.57
CA HIS A 104 5.68 8.67 -9.45
C HIS A 104 5.43 9.36 -10.81
N TYR A 105 6.37 9.23 -11.75
CA TYR A 105 6.36 10.00 -13.01
C TYR A 105 6.25 9.13 -14.27
N GLY A 106 6.49 7.84 -14.15
CA GLY A 106 6.73 6.94 -15.28
C GLY A 106 5.66 5.88 -15.47
N ASP A 107 6.10 4.77 -16.05
CA ASP A 107 5.28 3.63 -16.47
C ASP A 107 4.81 2.73 -15.32
N LEU A 108 5.15 3.08 -14.07
CA LEU A 108 4.68 2.42 -12.86
C LEU A 108 3.68 3.27 -12.06
N GLN A 109 3.17 4.38 -12.61
CA GLN A 109 2.16 5.25 -11.98
C GLN A 109 0.91 4.53 -11.49
N TRP A 110 0.58 3.36 -12.07
CA TRP A 110 -0.53 2.55 -11.59
C TRP A 110 -0.33 2.01 -10.16
N LEU A 111 0.91 2.03 -9.62
CA LEU A 111 1.18 1.78 -8.20
C LEU A 111 0.54 2.82 -7.28
N HIS A 112 0.19 4.00 -7.79
CA HIS A 112 -0.50 5.07 -7.08
C HIS A 112 -1.92 5.28 -7.60
N ALA A 113 -2.51 4.24 -8.22
CA ALA A 113 -3.78 4.36 -8.93
C ALA A 113 -3.80 5.51 -9.98
N MET A 114 -2.65 5.81 -10.60
CA MET A 114 -2.54 6.80 -11.66
C MET A 114 -2.25 6.15 -13.01
N ALA A 115 -2.64 6.82 -14.08
CA ALA A 115 -2.44 6.36 -15.44
C ALA A 115 -1.19 6.97 -16.07
N LEU A 116 -0.59 6.26 -17.04
CA LEU A 116 0.48 6.80 -17.86
C LEU A 116 -0.13 7.62 -19.02
N GLY A 117 0.03 8.94 -19.00
CA GLY A 117 -0.39 9.79 -20.12
C GLY A 117 -1.92 9.86 -20.30
N MET A 118 -2.44 9.37 -21.42
CA MET A 118 -3.88 9.40 -21.79
C MET A 118 -4.52 8.00 -21.87
N ASP A 119 -4.06 7.07 -21.03
CA ASP A 119 -4.59 5.71 -20.99
C ASP A 119 -6.10 5.67 -20.68
N GLN A 120 -6.75 4.64 -21.20
CA GLN A 120 -8.12 4.31 -20.83
C GLN A 120 -8.14 3.77 -19.39
N PRO A 121 -9.12 4.13 -18.54
CA PRO A 121 -9.15 3.66 -17.16
C PRO A 121 -9.13 2.14 -17.00
N ALA A 122 -9.67 1.40 -17.97
CA ALA A 122 -9.61 -0.06 -18.00
C ALA A 122 -8.16 -0.61 -18.06
N ALA A 123 -7.23 0.08 -18.72
CA ALA A 123 -5.83 -0.34 -18.82
C ALA A 123 -5.10 -0.15 -17.48
N THR A 124 -5.31 1.00 -16.82
CA THR A 124 -4.78 1.26 -15.46
C THR A 124 -5.36 0.27 -14.46
N LYS A 125 -6.67 0.04 -14.48
CA LYS A 125 -7.35 -0.97 -13.64
C LYS A 125 -6.74 -2.35 -13.83
N ALA A 126 -6.51 -2.79 -15.07
CA ALA A 126 -5.94 -4.11 -15.34
C ALA A 126 -4.53 -4.26 -14.72
N SER A 127 -3.71 -3.20 -14.77
CA SER A 127 -2.38 -3.20 -14.15
C SER A 127 -2.47 -3.25 -12.62
N ILE A 128 -3.36 -2.45 -12.03
CA ILE A 128 -3.64 -2.46 -10.58
C ILE A 128 -4.08 -3.85 -10.12
N LEU A 129 -5.06 -4.46 -10.78
CA LEU A 129 -5.60 -5.76 -10.38
C LEU A 129 -4.55 -6.87 -10.52
N GLN A 130 -3.71 -6.82 -11.55
CA GLN A 130 -2.63 -7.79 -11.70
C GLN A 130 -1.54 -7.62 -10.64
N TRP A 131 -1.24 -6.39 -10.21
CA TRP A 131 -0.35 -6.16 -9.06
C TRP A 131 -0.93 -6.73 -7.77
N ILE A 132 -2.18 -6.38 -7.47
CA ILE A 132 -2.87 -6.85 -6.27
C ILE A 132 -3.00 -8.38 -6.27
N GLU A 133 -3.21 -9.03 -7.42
CA GLU A 133 -3.24 -10.49 -7.53
C GLU A 133 -1.97 -11.13 -7.00
N ILE A 134 -0.81 -10.66 -7.47
CA ILE A 134 0.48 -11.21 -7.08
C ILE A 134 0.77 -10.89 -5.61
N MET A 135 0.58 -9.64 -5.18
CA MET A 135 0.82 -9.24 -3.79
C MET A 135 -0.10 -9.96 -2.79
N TYR A 136 -1.38 -10.12 -3.13
CA TYR A 136 -2.32 -10.87 -2.30
C TYR A 136 -1.99 -12.37 -2.27
N SER A 137 -1.48 -12.93 -3.38
CA SER A 137 -0.99 -14.30 -3.42
C SER A 137 0.24 -14.50 -2.51
N VAL A 138 1.15 -13.52 -2.45
CA VAL A 138 2.26 -13.52 -1.48
C VAL A 138 1.74 -13.40 -0.04
N ALA A 139 0.82 -12.47 0.21
CA ALA A 139 0.25 -12.21 1.53
C ALA A 139 -0.47 -13.43 2.12
N THR A 140 -1.15 -14.22 1.29
CA THR A 140 -1.89 -15.43 1.70
C THR A 140 -1.03 -16.70 1.72
N GLY A 141 0.20 -16.62 1.19
CA GLY A 141 1.14 -17.73 1.08
C GLY A 141 0.88 -18.66 -0.11
N VAL A 142 0.04 -18.25 -1.07
CA VAL A 142 -0.17 -18.98 -2.33
C VAL A 142 1.06 -18.89 -3.23
N LEU A 143 1.72 -17.72 -3.26
CA LEU A 143 2.97 -17.49 -3.97
C LEU A 143 4.11 -17.30 -2.96
N SER A 144 5.18 -18.10 -3.07
CA SER A 144 6.33 -17.96 -2.18
C SER A 144 7.08 -16.65 -2.47
N PRO A 145 7.53 -15.88 -1.45
CA PRO A 145 8.45 -14.76 -1.63
C PRO A 145 9.73 -15.13 -2.41
N ASP A 146 10.19 -16.38 -2.30
CA ASP A 146 11.38 -16.88 -3.00
C ASP A 146 11.13 -17.17 -4.48
N THR A 147 9.90 -16.99 -4.96
CA THR A 147 9.56 -17.19 -6.38
C THR A 147 10.38 -16.21 -7.22
N PRO A 148 11.12 -16.69 -8.23
CA PRO A 148 11.88 -15.82 -9.11
C PRO A 148 10.96 -14.81 -9.79
N LEU A 149 11.34 -13.52 -9.81
CA LEU A 149 10.50 -12.46 -10.37
C LEU A 149 10.16 -12.73 -11.86
N VAL A 150 11.13 -13.29 -12.59
CA VAL A 150 10.99 -13.75 -13.99
C VAL A 150 9.89 -14.77 -14.22
N ASN A 151 9.52 -15.53 -13.19
CA ASN A 151 8.48 -16.56 -13.26
C ASN A 151 7.10 -16.01 -12.90
N THR A 152 6.97 -14.71 -12.72
CA THR A 152 5.71 -14.02 -12.42
C THR A 152 5.36 -13.06 -13.55
N GLU A 153 4.09 -12.71 -13.64
CA GLU A 153 3.60 -11.66 -14.55
C GLU A 153 4.20 -10.28 -14.24
N LEU A 154 4.81 -10.08 -13.06
CA LEU A 154 5.46 -8.83 -12.71
C LEU A 154 6.65 -8.51 -13.63
N SER A 155 7.33 -9.53 -14.15
CA SER A 155 8.55 -9.41 -14.95
C SER A 155 8.41 -8.43 -16.13
N ARG A 156 7.21 -8.29 -16.70
CA ARG A 156 6.92 -7.36 -17.80
C ARG A 156 7.14 -5.89 -17.46
N TRP A 157 7.05 -5.52 -16.19
CA TRP A 157 7.28 -4.16 -15.71
C TRP A 157 8.70 -3.96 -15.18
N PHE A 158 9.49 -5.04 -15.12
CA PHE A 158 10.82 -5.15 -14.53
C PHE A 158 11.87 -5.71 -15.54
N ASP A 159 12.10 -5.11 -16.74
CA ASP A 159 13.07 -5.49 -17.83
C ASP A 159 14.51 -5.85 -17.38
N ASN A 160 14.93 -5.55 -16.15
CA ASN A 160 16.10 -6.17 -15.58
C ASN A 160 15.72 -6.92 -14.31
N PRO A 161 15.05 -8.08 -14.43
CA PRO A 161 14.67 -8.86 -13.27
C PRO A 161 15.91 -9.47 -12.60
N ALA A 162 17.10 -9.46 -13.23
CA ALA A 162 18.34 -9.76 -12.51
C ALA A 162 18.69 -8.70 -11.44
N HIS A 163 18.05 -7.53 -11.46
CA HIS A 163 18.12 -6.55 -10.39
C HIS A 163 17.31 -6.94 -9.15
N TYR A 164 16.34 -7.86 -9.25
CA TYR A 164 15.66 -8.48 -8.11
C TYR A 164 15.39 -9.96 -8.40
N ALA A 165 16.15 -10.86 -7.80
CA ALA A 165 16.08 -12.27 -8.13
C ALA A 165 14.70 -12.85 -7.83
N THR A 166 14.06 -12.43 -6.73
CA THR A 166 12.79 -12.95 -6.23
C THR A 166 11.78 -11.83 -5.95
N VAL A 167 10.50 -12.20 -5.78
CA VAL A 167 9.46 -11.27 -5.33
C VAL A 167 9.78 -10.69 -3.95
N GLY A 168 10.38 -11.49 -3.07
CA GLY A 168 10.88 -11.04 -1.78
C GLY A 168 11.95 -9.97 -1.89
N GLU A 169 12.95 -10.17 -2.76
CA GLU A 169 13.99 -9.15 -3.01
C GLU A 169 13.42 -7.84 -3.56
N LEU A 170 12.36 -7.89 -4.37
CA LEU A 170 11.67 -6.69 -4.83
C LEU A 170 11.04 -5.93 -3.65
N LEU A 171 10.31 -6.64 -2.79
CA LEU A 171 9.61 -6.05 -1.64
C LEU A 171 10.57 -5.57 -0.54
N THR A 172 11.77 -6.13 -0.46
CA THR A 172 12.77 -5.72 0.52
C THR A 172 13.89 -4.86 -0.07
N HIS A 173 13.88 -4.58 -1.38
CA HIS A 173 15.02 -4.00 -2.09
C HIS A 173 16.36 -4.66 -1.72
N ARG A 174 16.35 -6.01 -1.59
CA ARG A 174 17.49 -6.85 -1.15
C ARG A 174 18.03 -6.55 0.25
N HIS A 175 17.33 -5.78 1.08
CA HIS A 175 17.74 -5.56 2.45
C HIS A 175 17.57 -6.84 3.28
N PRO A 176 18.58 -7.22 4.08
CA PRO A 176 18.63 -8.49 4.82
C PRO A 176 17.74 -8.51 6.08
N SER A 177 16.85 -7.52 6.24
CA SER A 177 15.98 -7.42 7.41
C SER A 177 15.09 -8.67 7.54
N PRO A 178 14.79 -9.15 8.75
CA PRO A 178 13.73 -10.14 8.99
C PRO A 178 12.38 -9.51 8.65
N ALA A 179 12.11 -9.38 7.36
CA ALA A 179 10.88 -8.80 6.86
C ALA A 179 9.80 -9.87 6.85
N PHE A 180 8.66 -9.56 7.44
CA PHE A 180 7.42 -10.29 7.20
C PHE A 180 6.90 -9.91 5.82
N ILE A 181 7.55 -10.45 4.77
CA ILE A 181 7.24 -10.18 3.36
C ILE A 181 5.75 -10.33 3.04
N PRO A 182 5.01 -11.34 3.57
CA PRO A 182 3.56 -11.42 3.39
C PRO A 182 2.79 -10.18 3.90
N HIS A 183 3.18 -9.60 5.04
CA HIS A 183 2.55 -8.39 5.56
C HIS A 183 2.89 -7.16 4.71
N ARG A 184 4.14 -7.07 4.25
CA ARG A 184 4.57 -6.02 3.33
C ARG A 184 3.81 -6.05 2.00
N ALA A 185 3.61 -7.25 1.44
CA ALA A 185 2.82 -7.44 0.25
C ALA A 185 1.36 -6.97 0.44
N LEU A 186 0.74 -7.30 1.59
CA LEU A 186 -0.61 -6.83 1.89
C LEU A 186 -0.67 -5.31 2.08
N GLY A 187 0.32 -4.72 2.76
CA GLY A 187 0.44 -3.27 2.91
C GLY A 187 0.51 -2.54 1.57
N SER A 188 1.25 -3.08 0.60
CA SER A 188 1.32 -2.53 -0.76
C SER A 188 -0.04 -2.54 -1.46
N CYS A 189 -0.87 -3.57 -1.23
CA CYS A 189 -2.25 -3.56 -1.73
C CYS A 189 -3.09 -2.45 -1.08
N PHE A 190 -2.91 -2.19 0.21
CA PHE A 190 -3.64 -1.12 0.90
C PHE A 190 -3.31 0.25 0.34
N HIS A 191 -2.04 0.51 0.03
CA HIS A 191 -1.60 1.75 -0.59
C HIS A 191 -2.37 2.04 -1.90
N VAL A 192 -2.38 1.08 -2.83
CA VAL A 192 -3.07 1.26 -4.12
C VAL A 192 -4.57 1.51 -3.94
N ILE A 193 -5.20 0.84 -2.96
CA ILE A 193 -6.61 1.07 -2.64
C ILE A 193 -6.80 2.48 -2.11
N GLN A 194 -5.98 2.92 -1.15
CA GLN A 194 -6.07 4.27 -0.56
C GLN A 194 -5.91 5.36 -1.62
N ASP A 195 -4.87 5.27 -2.46
CA ASP A 195 -4.63 6.25 -3.54
C ASP A 195 -5.78 6.28 -4.54
N SER A 196 -6.44 5.15 -4.77
CA SER A 196 -7.62 5.13 -5.65
C SER A 196 -8.81 5.93 -5.12
N TYR A 197 -8.83 6.30 -3.83
CA TYR A 197 -9.83 7.19 -3.23
C TYR A 197 -9.28 8.60 -2.95
N ALA A 198 -8.01 8.85 -3.23
CA ALA A 198 -7.40 10.17 -3.14
C ALA A 198 -7.80 11.02 -4.35
N ILE A 199 -8.38 12.19 -4.10
CA ILE A 199 -8.86 13.10 -5.15
C ILE A 199 -7.73 13.55 -6.09
N GLY A 200 -6.49 13.66 -5.58
CA GLY A 200 -5.32 13.98 -6.40
C GLY A 200 -5.01 12.91 -7.45
N HIS A 201 -5.36 11.66 -7.18
CA HIS A 201 -4.95 10.49 -7.95
C HIS A 201 -6.06 9.96 -8.86
N THR A 202 -7.30 9.97 -8.38
CA THR A 202 -8.45 9.37 -9.07
C THR A 202 -9.67 10.27 -9.01
N SER A 203 -10.36 10.44 -10.13
CA SER A 203 -11.70 11.00 -10.19
C SER A 203 -12.74 9.88 -10.16
N ARG A 204 -13.76 10.04 -9.31
CA ARG A 204 -14.87 9.10 -9.13
C ARG A 204 -16.20 9.81 -9.27
N GLU A 205 -17.24 9.04 -9.58
CA GLU A 205 -18.62 9.54 -9.55
C GLU A 205 -18.94 10.08 -8.15
N LYS A 206 -19.35 11.35 -8.10
CA LYS A 206 -19.78 11.98 -6.86
C LYS A 206 -21.14 11.43 -6.47
N LEU A 207 -21.20 10.73 -5.34
CA LEU A 207 -22.48 10.36 -4.74
C LEU A 207 -23.04 11.55 -3.94
N PRO A 208 -24.33 11.54 -3.58
CA PRO A 208 -24.90 12.58 -2.73
C PRO A 208 -24.05 12.78 -1.48
N ASN A 209 -23.80 14.06 -1.14
CA ASN A 209 -22.99 14.41 0.03
C ASN A 209 -23.51 13.70 1.27
N ALA A 210 -22.59 13.15 2.06
CA ALA A 210 -22.95 12.56 3.32
C ALA A 210 -23.55 13.63 4.27
N PRO A 211 -24.52 13.26 5.12
CA PRO A 211 -24.95 14.12 6.21
C PRO A 211 -23.76 14.56 7.08
N ALA A 212 -23.88 15.71 7.75
CA ALA A 212 -22.82 16.20 8.62
C ALA A 212 -22.44 15.17 9.69
N GLY A 213 -21.16 14.80 9.75
CA GLY A 213 -20.63 13.79 10.66
C GLY A 213 -20.67 12.36 10.11
N GLU A 214 -21.20 12.12 8.91
CA GLU A 214 -21.10 10.86 8.20
C GLU A 214 -19.95 10.90 7.17
N ALA A 215 -19.43 9.74 6.82
CA ALA A 215 -18.34 9.61 5.86
C ALA A 215 -18.84 9.77 4.43
N ASP A 216 -18.11 10.54 3.61
CA ASP A 216 -18.39 10.60 2.18
C ASP A 216 -18.29 9.24 1.51
N ARG A 217 -19.10 9.07 0.47
CA ARG A 217 -19.14 7.87 -0.37
C ARG A 217 -18.88 8.26 -1.82
N TRP A 218 -18.15 7.40 -2.51
CA TRP A 218 -17.69 7.62 -3.87
C TRP A 218 -18.14 6.46 -4.76
N GLY A 219 -18.58 6.80 -5.97
CA GLY A 219 -19.03 5.82 -6.95
C GLY A 219 -17.88 5.24 -7.77
N ALA A 220 -18.22 4.81 -8.97
CA ALA A 220 -17.27 4.20 -9.89
C ALA A 220 -16.19 5.22 -10.35
N VAL A 221 -15.02 4.72 -10.71
CA VAL A 221 -13.92 5.49 -11.28
C VAL A 221 -14.35 6.07 -12.62
N LEU A 222 -14.27 7.41 -12.73
CA LEU A 222 -14.41 8.13 -13.98
C LEU A 222 -13.06 8.25 -14.70
N ASN A 223 -11.99 8.43 -13.92
CA ASN A 223 -10.66 8.70 -14.44
C ASN A 223 -9.59 8.32 -13.42
N PHE A 224 -8.53 7.64 -13.85
CA PHE A 224 -7.26 7.63 -13.11
C PHE A 224 -6.42 8.78 -13.66
N HIS A 225 -6.04 9.74 -12.82
CA HIS A 225 -5.30 10.89 -13.29
C HIS A 225 -3.90 10.49 -13.76
N SER A 226 -3.28 11.32 -14.59
CA SER A 226 -1.85 11.22 -14.91
C SER A 226 -1.09 12.27 -14.12
N TYR A 227 0.02 11.89 -13.47
CA TYR A 227 0.85 12.83 -12.71
C TYR A 227 1.45 13.90 -13.63
N GLY A 228 1.88 13.49 -14.83
CA GLY A 228 2.48 14.37 -15.82
C GLY A 228 1.60 15.58 -16.14
N GLY A 229 2.04 16.76 -15.69
CA GLY A 229 1.35 18.03 -15.93
C GLY A 229 0.34 18.43 -14.85
N GLN A 230 0.15 17.67 -13.77
CA GLN A 230 -0.70 18.11 -12.66
C GLN A 230 -0.13 19.38 -12.03
N VAL A 231 -1.03 20.24 -11.53
CA VAL A 231 -0.63 21.40 -10.73
C VAL A 231 -0.13 20.90 -9.39
N GLU A 232 1.18 21.06 -9.14
CA GLU A 232 1.87 20.52 -7.95
C GLU A 232 1.17 20.89 -6.64
N ASP A 233 0.75 22.15 -6.49
CA ASP A 233 0.05 22.61 -5.28
C ASP A 233 -1.30 21.94 -5.06
N GLN A 234 -2.04 21.64 -6.15
CA GLN A 234 -3.33 20.95 -6.05
C GLN A 234 -3.12 19.47 -5.75
N HIS A 235 -2.17 18.83 -6.44
CA HIS A 235 -1.78 17.45 -6.18
C HIS A 235 -1.39 17.31 -4.70
N LYS A 236 -0.49 18.16 -4.22
CA LYS A 236 -0.04 18.18 -2.82
C LYS A 236 -1.16 18.46 -1.83
N HIS A 237 -2.15 19.29 -2.14
CA HIS A 237 -3.26 19.58 -1.23
C HIS A 237 -4.21 18.39 -1.06
N PHE A 238 -4.49 17.66 -2.14
CA PHE A 238 -5.38 16.50 -2.10
C PHE A 238 -4.65 15.18 -1.81
N ASP A 239 -3.33 15.18 -1.92
CA ASP A 239 -2.46 14.10 -1.50
C ASP A 239 -1.98 14.30 -0.05
N HIS A 240 -1.84 15.53 0.45
CA HIS A 240 -1.47 15.80 1.83
C HIS A 240 -2.42 16.81 2.46
N SER A 241 -3.02 16.45 3.59
CA SER A 241 -3.76 17.44 4.38
C SER A 241 -2.80 18.55 4.83
N SER A 242 -3.09 19.78 4.36
CA SER A 242 -2.54 21.01 4.93
C SER A 242 -3.18 21.37 6.26
N ASP A 243 -4.20 20.62 6.67
CA ASP A 243 -4.98 20.91 7.86
C ASP A 243 -4.28 20.37 9.10
N ASP A 244 -4.56 21.01 10.23
CA ASP A 244 -4.12 20.50 11.51
C ASP A 244 -4.87 19.20 11.84
N LEU A 245 -4.23 18.07 11.59
CA LEU A 245 -4.74 16.74 11.89
C LEU A 245 -4.65 16.40 13.39
N SER A 246 -4.33 17.38 14.27
CA SER A 246 -4.22 17.19 15.71
C SER A 246 -5.47 16.57 16.34
N HIS A 247 -6.64 16.87 15.76
CA HIS A 247 -7.97 16.46 16.18
C HIS A 247 -8.41 15.08 15.68
N ILE A 248 -7.66 14.47 14.75
CA ILE A 248 -7.96 13.13 14.24
C ILE A 248 -7.47 12.10 15.25
N ASP A 249 -8.36 11.22 15.69
CA ASP A 249 -8.05 10.05 16.49
C ASP A 249 -7.90 8.84 15.58
N LEU A 250 -6.68 8.31 15.52
CA LEU A 250 -6.34 7.20 14.62
C LEU A 250 -7.03 5.89 15.02
N ARG A 251 -7.44 5.77 16.29
CA ARG A 251 -8.16 4.60 16.81
C ARG A 251 -9.66 4.71 16.64
N ASN A 252 -10.15 5.89 16.23
CA ASN A 252 -11.56 6.15 16.00
C ASN A 252 -11.78 6.56 14.54
N PRO A 253 -12.07 5.60 13.64
CA PRO A 253 -12.34 5.89 12.23
C PRO A 253 -13.41 6.96 11.98
N ASN A 254 -14.32 7.23 12.94
CA ASN A 254 -15.32 8.28 12.77
C ASN A 254 -14.74 9.70 12.83
N SER A 255 -13.56 9.91 13.43
CA SER A 255 -12.89 11.22 13.36
C SER A 255 -12.41 11.55 11.94
N TRP A 256 -12.42 10.58 11.03
CA TRP A 256 -11.93 10.69 9.66
C TRP A 256 -13.03 11.08 8.67
N ASN A 257 -14.28 11.18 9.13
CA ASN A 257 -15.43 11.41 8.25
C ASN A 257 -15.35 12.74 7.49
N GLY A 258 -14.60 13.72 8.00
CA GLY A 258 -14.32 14.98 7.31
C GLY A 258 -13.15 14.94 6.33
N LEU A 259 -12.41 13.83 6.25
CA LEU A 259 -11.29 13.63 5.32
C LEU A 259 -11.81 12.96 4.05
N LEU A 260 -11.91 13.74 2.97
CA LEU A 260 -12.44 13.30 1.69
C LEU A 260 -11.73 12.02 1.22
N GLY A 261 -12.51 10.98 0.90
CA GLY A 261 -12.02 9.69 0.38
C GLY A 261 -11.32 8.79 1.40
N CYS A 262 -10.67 9.36 2.42
CA CYS A 262 -9.86 8.62 3.40
C CYS A 262 -10.67 7.55 4.14
N ARG A 263 -11.88 7.90 4.61
CA ARG A 263 -12.70 6.93 5.36
C ARG A 263 -13.18 5.78 4.49
N GLU A 264 -13.55 6.04 3.22
CA GLU A 264 -13.94 4.96 2.33
C GLU A 264 -12.75 4.10 1.88
N GLY A 265 -11.60 4.71 1.60
CA GLY A 265 -10.36 3.97 1.33
C GLY A 265 -10.03 3.01 2.47
N LEU A 266 -10.11 3.47 3.73
CA LEU A 266 -9.96 2.61 4.91
C LEU A 266 -10.97 1.46 4.93
N ASP A 267 -12.26 1.75 4.75
CA ASP A 267 -13.31 0.71 4.74
C ASP A 267 -13.02 -0.38 3.66
N LYS A 268 -12.49 0.01 2.48
CA LYS A 268 -12.07 -0.95 1.44
C LYS A 268 -10.83 -1.73 1.81
N CYS A 269 -9.84 -1.10 2.43
CA CYS A 269 -8.66 -1.80 2.95
C CYS A 269 -9.05 -2.83 4.02
N ILE A 270 -9.96 -2.49 4.95
CA ILE A 270 -10.51 -3.44 5.94
C ILE A 270 -11.19 -4.62 5.25
N THR A 271 -11.91 -4.37 4.15
CA THR A 271 -12.52 -5.45 3.36
C THR A 271 -11.46 -6.41 2.81
N LEU A 272 -10.36 -5.89 2.24
CA LEU A 272 -9.25 -6.72 1.78
C LEU A 272 -8.53 -7.45 2.94
N ALA A 273 -8.35 -6.80 4.09
CA ALA A 273 -7.78 -7.43 5.28
C ALA A 273 -8.64 -8.60 5.77
N ASN A 274 -9.97 -8.47 5.73
CA ASN A 274 -10.89 -9.56 6.06
C ASN A 274 -10.77 -10.73 5.06
N PHE A 275 -10.59 -10.45 3.76
CA PHE A 275 -10.30 -11.50 2.77
C PHE A 275 -9.00 -12.21 3.09
N TRP A 276 -7.92 -11.45 3.34
CA TRP A 276 -6.61 -11.99 3.70
C TRP A 276 -6.67 -12.85 4.96
N HIS A 277 -7.32 -12.36 6.02
CA HIS A 277 -7.44 -13.05 7.31
C HIS A 277 -8.06 -14.44 7.17
N ARG A 278 -9.10 -14.58 6.34
CA ARG A 278 -9.74 -15.88 6.05
C ARG A 278 -9.14 -16.61 4.85
N LYS A 279 -8.06 -16.08 4.26
CA LYS A 279 -7.42 -16.57 3.04
C LYS A 279 -8.42 -16.83 1.90
N ALA A 280 -9.28 -15.84 1.63
CA ALA A 280 -10.30 -15.94 0.59
C ALA A 280 -9.66 -16.24 -0.78
N PRO A 281 -10.27 -17.11 -1.61
CA PRO A 281 -9.77 -17.40 -2.96
C PRO A 281 -9.71 -16.13 -3.82
N TRP A 282 -8.68 -16.02 -4.69
CA TRP A 282 -8.50 -14.83 -5.54
C TRP A 282 -9.74 -14.46 -6.35
N LYS A 283 -10.47 -15.43 -6.90
CA LYS A 283 -11.70 -15.16 -7.65
C LYS A 283 -12.72 -14.32 -6.87
N GLU A 284 -12.87 -14.58 -5.58
CA GLU A 284 -13.79 -13.82 -4.72
C GLU A 284 -13.27 -12.40 -4.48
N VAL A 285 -11.97 -12.28 -4.20
CA VAL A 285 -11.30 -10.99 -4.00
C VAL A 285 -11.35 -10.14 -5.27
N TYR A 286 -11.06 -10.74 -6.42
CA TYR A 286 -11.12 -10.12 -7.74
C TYR A 286 -12.49 -9.52 -8.02
N HIS A 287 -13.59 -10.24 -7.77
CA HIS A 287 -14.93 -9.68 -7.94
C HIS A 287 -15.16 -8.45 -7.06
N CYS A 288 -14.77 -8.49 -5.79
CA CYS A 288 -14.88 -7.30 -4.93
C CYS A 288 -14.05 -6.12 -5.45
N LEU A 289 -12.81 -6.37 -5.87
CA LEU A 289 -11.92 -5.32 -6.37
C LEU A 289 -12.40 -4.77 -7.71
N ASP A 290 -12.76 -5.61 -8.67
CA ASP A 290 -13.15 -5.22 -10.03
C ASP A 290 -14.53 -4.56 -10.07
N ASP A 291 -15.50 -5.13 -9.35
CA ASP A 291 -16.90 -4.72 -9.40
C ASP A 291 -17.23 -3.61 -8.40
N THR A 292 -16.39 -3.37 -7.39
CA THR A 292 -16.65 -2.38 -6.33
C THR A 292 -15.52 -1.37 -6.13
N VAL A 293 -14.31 -1.82 -5.80
CA VAL A 293 -13.21 -0.89 -5.42
C VAL A 293 -12.72 -0.09 -6.62
N PHE A 294 -12.47 -0.77 -7.73
CA PHE A 294 -11.98 -0.22 -8.98
C PHE A 294 -13.01 -0.28 -10.10
N ALA A 295 -14.31 -0.35 -9.77
CA ALA A 295 -15.39 -0.30 -10.75
C ALA A 295 -15.20 0.92 -11.66
N VAL A 296 -15.24 0.74 -12.98
CA VAL A 296 -15.10 1.83 -13.95
C VAL A 296 -16.48 2.25 -14.43
N SER A 297 -16.75 3.55 -14.39
CA SER A 297 -18.02 4.12 -14.81
C SER A 297 -18.24 3.93 -16.32
N PRO A 298 -19.48 3.73 -16.79
CA PRO A 298 -19.82 3.83 -18.22
C PRO A 298 -19.50 5.20 -18.82
N ASN A 299 -19.41 6.24 -17.97
CA ASN A 299 -19.09 7.62 -18.36
C ASN A 299 -17.60 7.95 -18.19
N ALA A 300 -16.76 6.92 -18.01
CA ALA A 300 -15.33 7.11 -17.81
C ALA A 300 -14.67 7.81 -19.01
N THR A 301 -13.65 8.60 -18.71
CA THR A 301 -12.85 9.34 -19.70
C THR A 301 -11.40 8.90 -19.64
N THR A 302 -10.64 9.13 -20.72
CA THR A 302 -9.18 8.90 -20.74
C THR A 302 -8.49 9.74 -19.69
N SER A 303 -7.41 9.21 -19.11
CA SER A 303 -6.63 9.90 -18.09
C SER A 303 -6.23 11.31 -18.49
N ASN A 304 -6.22 12.19 -17.49
CA ASN A 304 -5.78 13.56 -17.63
C ASN A 304 -5.14 14.04 -16.33
N ASN A 305 -4.56 15.23 -16.38
CA ASN A 305 -3.84 15.88 -15.28
C ASN A 305 -4.68 16.93 -14.53
N ILE A 306 -6.02 16.88 -14.64
CA ILE A 306 -6.92 17.88 -14.07
C ILE A 306 -7.63 17.27 -12.85
N ILE A 307 -7.38 17.84 -11.67
CA ILE A 307 -8.08 17.45 -10.45
C ILE A 307 -9.46 18.13 -10.42
N GLN A 308 -10.53 17.33 -10.35
CA GLN A 308 -11.93 17.79 -10.28
C GLN A 308 -12.61 17.21 -9.03
N TYR A 309 -13.32 18.04 -8.26
CA TYR A 309 -14.00 17.66 -7.00
C TYR A 309 -15.40 18.27 -6.88
#